data_AF-A0A2M7P3Y5-F1
#
_entry.id   AF-A0A2M7P3Y5-F1
#
_cell.length_a   1.000
_cell.length_b   1.000
_cell.length_c   1.000
_cell.angle_alpha   90.00
_cell.angle_beta   90.00
_cell.angle_gamma   90.00
#
_symmetry.space_group_name_H-M   'P 1'
#
loop_
_entity.id
_entity.type
_entity.pdbx_description
1 polymer ?
#
loop_
_entity_poly.entity_id
_entity_poly.type
_entity_poly.pdbx_seq_one_letter_code
_entity_poly.pdbx_strand_id
1 'polypeptide(L)'
;MGADSFDGLEWCQTCVDHETNLLFHFTQADFFMDQTDWANMDVPFLAKTLAHNLDFYDKWMEELSSSVHSNRMDEFCRKNFPNKIYEICKEKLGWLDD
;
A
#
# COMPACT_ATOMS: atom_id res chain seq x y z
N MET A 1 -14.41 -9.13 7.67
CA MET A 1 -15.46 -8.35 8.37
C MET A 1 -14.94 -7.09 9.04
N GLY A 2 -13.71 -7.03 9.57
CA GLY A 2 -13.11 -5.76 10.04
C GLY A 2 -12.33 -4.97 8.98
N ALA A 3 -11.75 -5.66 7.99
CA ALA A 3 -10.98 -5.06 6.89
C ALA A 3 -11.85 -4.53 5.73
N ASP A 4 -13.15 -4.83 5.73
CA ASP A 4 -14.11 -4.34 4.74
C ASP A 4 -14.63 -2.93 5.07
N SER A 5 -14.35 -2.45 6.28
CA SER A 5 -14.70 -1.12 6.77
C SER A 5 -13.45 -0.25 6.78
N PHE A 6 -13.37 0.60 5.78
CA PHE A 6 -12.27 1.52 5.54
C PHE A 6 -12.50 2.85 6.31
N ASP A 7 -11.55 3.28 7.16
CA ASP A 7 -11.59 4.60 7.82
C ASP A 7 -10.69 5.59 7.08
N GLY A 8 -11.31 6.43 6.25
CA GLY A 8 -10.61 7.40 5.40
C GLY A 8 -9.99 8.59 6.15
N LEU A 9 -10.18 8.73 7.45
CA LEU A 9 -9.65 9.86 8.21
C LEU A 9 -8.12 9.79 8.40
N GLU A 10 -7.54 8.60 8.45
CA GLU A 10 -6.08 8.40 8.56
C GLU A 10 -5.34 8.73 7.25
N TRP A 11 -5.98 8.55 6.09
CA TRP A 11 -5.37 8.85 4.78
C TRP A 11 -5.16 10.34 4.53
N CYS A 12 -5.96 11.20 5.16
CA CYS A 12 -5.77 12.65 5.09
C CYS A 12 -4.56 13.12 5.91
N GLN A 13 -4.06 12.29 6.83
CA GLN A 13 -2.95 12.63 7.72
C GLN A 13 -1.63 11.94 7.34
N THR A 14 -1.68 11.08 6.33
CA THR A 14 -0.54 10.28 5.90
C THR A 14 -0.25 10.46 4.40
N CYS A 15 0.98 10.15 4.02
CA CYS A 15 1.41 10.01 2.64
C CYS A 15 2.10 8.66 2.49
N VAL A 16 1.71 7.91 1.48
CA VAL A 16 2.33 6.62 1.18
C VAL A 16 3.61 6.79 0.36
N ASP A 17 4.59 5.94 0.63
CA ASP A 17 5.73 5.71 -0.25
C ASP A 17 5.42 4.51 -1.15
N HIS A 18 5.28 4.72 -2.45
CA HIS A 18 4.96 3.67 -3.44
C HIS A 18 6.09 2.65 -3.61
N GLU A 19 7.33 2.98 -3.22
CA GLU A 19 8.47 2.07 -3.35
C GLU A 19 8.55 1.09 -2.16
N THR A 20 8.27 1.58 -0.95
CA THR A 20 8.41 0.78 0.28
C THR A 20 7.09 0.36 0.92
N ASN A 21 5.97 0.90 0.44
CA ASN A 21 4.61 0.71 0.97
C ASN A 21 4.44 1.22 2.41
N LEU A 22 5.35 2.08 2.88
CA LEU A 22 5.29 2.66 4.22
C LEU A 22 4.45 3.94 4.22
N LEU A 23 3.85 4.24 5.38
CA LEU A 23 3.10 5.46 5.61
C LEU A 23 3.93 6.46 6.41
N PHE A 24 3.95 7.68 5.93
CA PHE A 24 4.63 8.81 6.53
C PHE A 24 3.64 9.90 6.89
N HIS A 25 4.04 10.83 7.73
CA HIS A 25 3.18 11.96 8.07
C HIS A 25 2.96 12.84 6.83
N PHE A 26 1.76 13.40 6.67
CA PHE A 26 1.38 14.23 5.52
C PHE A 26 2.38 15.37 5.20
N THR A 27 3.00 15.96 6.22
CA THR A 27 4.02 17.02 6.03
C THR A 27 5.29 16.54 5.33
N GLN A 28 5.48 15.23 5.17
CA GLN A 28 6.61 14.60 4.50
C GLN A 28 6.27 14.25 3.03
N ALA A 29 5.06 14.56 2.54
CA ALA A 29 4.62 14.10 1.23
C ALA A 29 5.52 14.57 0.08
N ASP A 30 6.13 15.75 0.18
CA ASP A 30 7.07 16.27 -0.83
C ASP A 30 8.24 15.31 -1.14
N PHE A 31 8.62 14.41 -0.22
CA PHE A 31 9.66 13.39 -0.48
C PHE A 31 9.20 12.27 -1.43
N PHE A 32 7.89 12.09 -1.59
CA PHE A 32 7.29 10.94 -2.29
C PHE A 32 6.47 11.35 -3.51
N MET A 33 6.11 12.64 -3.65
CA MET A 33 5.23 13.12 -4.72
C MET A 33 5.74 12.78 -6.13
N ASP A 34 7.06 12.74 -6.34
CA ASP A 34 7.67 12.44 -7.65
C ASP A 34 7.49 10.98 -8.10
N GLN A 35 6.97 10.09 -7.23
CA GLN A 35 6.67 8.69 -7.59
C GLN A 35 5.41 8.56 -8.45
N THR A 36 4.62 9.63 -8.60
CA THR A 36 3.42 9.66 -9.44
C THR A 36 3.29 10.98 -10.20
N ASP A 37 2.50 10.98 -11.28
CA ASP A 37 2.29 12.18 -12.10
C ASP A 37 1.48 13.29 -11.39
N TRP A 38 0.89 12.98 -10.22
CA TRP A 38 0.09 13.91 -9.42
C TRP A 38 0.89 15.12 -8.92
N ALA A 39 2.21 15.02 -8.80
CA ALA A 39 3.09 16.14 -8.43
C ALA A 39 2.91 17.37 -9.33
N ASN A 40 2.74 17.14 -10.63
CA ASN A 40 2.74 18.19 -11.66
C ASN A 40 1.37 18.84 -11.88
N MET A 41 0.32 18.39 -11.20
CA MET A 41 -1.02 18.96 -11.38
C MET A 41 -1.16 20.33 -10.73
N ASP A 42 -1.95 21.21 -11.35
CA ASP A 42 -2.31 22.51 -10.77
C ASP A 42 -3.54 22.38 -9.86
N VAL A 43 -3.36 21.68 -8.73
CA VAL A 43 -4.38 21.47 -7.70
C VAL A 43 -3.77 21.68 -6.31
N PRO A 44 -4.58 21.94 -5.26
CA PRO A 44 -4.07 22.12 -3.91
C PRO A 44 -3.23 20.92 -3.44
N PHE A 45 -2.21 21.18 -2.63
CA PHE A 45 -1.28 20.16 -2.11
C PHE A 45 -2.01 18.94 -1.52
N LEU A 46 -3.03 19.18 -0.68
CA LEU A 46 -3.86 18.13 -0.10
C LEU A 46 -4.53 17.24 -1.17
N ALA A 47 -5.02 17.83 -2.26
CA ALA A 47 -5.62 17.08 -3.35
C ALA A 47 -4.57 16.22 -4.09
N LYS A 48 -3.33 16.72 -4.24
CA LYS A 48 -2.24 15.95 -4.83
C LYS A 48 -1.87 14.75 -3.96
N THR A 49 -1.66 14.94 -2.66
CA THR A 49 -1.32 13.86 -1.73
C THR A 49 -2.46 12.83 -1.64
N LEU A 50 -3.71 13.30 -1.64
CA LEU A 50 -4.86 12.40 -1.67
C LEU A 50 -4.87 11.56 -2.95
N ALA A 51 -4.70 12.17 -4.12
CA ALA A 51 -4.67 11.46 -5.40
C ALA A 51 -3.48 10.47 -5.47
N HIS A 52 -2.32 10.89 -4.97
CA HIS A 52 -1.14 10.04 -4.82
C HIS A 52 -1.40 8.81 -3.94
N ASN A 53 -2.07 8.98 -2.80
CA ASN A 53 -2.46 7.87 -1.92
C ASN A 53 -3.52 6.97 -2.59
N LEU A 54 -4.55 7.56 -3.22
CA LEU A 54 -5.61 6.81 -3.88
C LEU A 54 -5.08 5.93 -5.01
N ASP A 55 -4.15 6.45 -5.82
CA ASP A 55 -3.50 5.69 -6.88
C ASP A 55 -2.73 4.48 -6.34
N PHE A 56 -2.06 4.62 -5.19
CA PHE A 56 -1.43 3.49 -4.51
C PHE A 56 -2.46 2.44 -4.07
N TYR A 57 -3.46 2.86 -3.30
CA TYR A 57 -4.39 1.92 -2.68
C TYR A 57 -5.29 1.21 -3.69
N ASP A 58 -5.66 1.86 -4.79
CA ASP A 58 -6.40 1.22 -5.89
C ASP A 58 -5.61 0.03 -6.45
N LYS A 59 -4.34 0.26 -6.83
CA LYS A 59 -3.43 -0.78 -7.34
C LYS A 59 -3.16 -1.86 -6.30
N TRP A 60 -2.90 -1.46 -5.06
CA TRP A 60 -2.59 -2.39 -3.97
C TRP A 60 -3.77 -3.30 -3.64
N MET A 61 -4.98 -2.76 -3.60
CA MET A 61 -6.21 -3.52 -3.37
C MET A 61 -6.55 -4.45 -4.54
N GLU A 62 -6.32 -4.00 -5.78
CA GLU A 62 -6.44 -4.85 -6.98
C GLU A 62 -5.47 -6.04 -6.91
N GLU A 63 -4.19 -5.80 -6.61
CA GLU A 63 -3.17 -6.83 -6.48
C GLU A 63 -3.51 -7.81 -5.35
N LEU A 64 -3.90 -7.31 -4.18
CA LEU A 64 -4.34 -8.13 -3.06
C LEU A 64 -5.52 -9.03 -3.46
N SER A 65 -6.57 -8.44 -4.05
CA SER A 65 -7.75 -9.17 -4.49
C SER A 65 -7.40 -10.24 -5.51
N SER A 66 -6.59 -9.91 -6.52
CA SER A 66 -6.10 -10.85 -7.53
C SER A 66 -5.33 -12.03 -6.91
N SER A 67 -4.46 -11.76 -5.95
CA SER A 67 -3.69 -12.77 -5.23
C SER A 67 -4.55 -13.69 -4.37
N VAL A 68 -5.63 -13.17 -3.75
CA VAL A 68 -6.63 -14.02 -3.07
C VAL A 68 -7.27 -14.98 -4.07
N HIS A 69 -7.78 -14.47 -5.19
CA HIS A 69 -8.51 -15.28 -6.18
C HIS A 69 -7.61 -16.29 -6.90
N SER A 70 -6.33 -15.98 -7.07
CA SER A 70 -5.36 -16.82 -7.78
C SER A 70 -4.57 -17.76 -6.87
N ASN A 71 -4.86 -17.79 -5.55
CA ASN A 71 -4.11 -18.54 -4.53
C ASN A 71 -2.60 -18.22 -4.53
N ARG A 72 -2.24 -16.94 -4.69
CA ARG A 72 -0.85 -16.43 -4.68
C ARG A 72 -0.63 -15.39 -3.58
N MET A 73 -1.21 -15.67 -2.41
CA MET A 73 -1.12 -14.77 -1.26
C MET A 73 0.31 -14.72 -0.69
N ASP A 74 1.05 -15.81 -0.81
CA ASP A 74 2.45 -15.90 -0.44
C ASP A 74 3.31 -14.91 -1.24
N GLU A 75 3.13 -14.83 -2.57
CA GLU A 75 3.87 -13.90 -3.43
C GLU A 75 3.58 -12.44 -3.05
N PHE A 76 2.30 -12.14 -2.82
CA PHE A 76 1.86 -10.81 -2.38
C PHE A 76 2.50 -10.44 -1.04
N CYS A 77 2.45 -11.32 -0.05
CA CYS A 77 3.04 -11.07 1.25
C CYS A 77 4.57 -11.01 1.19
N ARG A 78 5.24 -11.80 0.35
CA ARG A 78 6.69 -11.74 0.14
C ARG A 78 7.14 -10.39 -0.38
N LYS A 79 6.36 -9.79 -1.28
CA LYS A 79 6.60 -8.46 -1.83
C LYS A 79 6.36 -7.35 -0.81
N ASN A 80 5.29 -7.47 -0.02
CA ASN A 80 4.80 -6.37 0.81
C ASN A 80 5.28 -6.40 2.27
N PHE A 81 5.73 -7.54 2.79
CA PHE A 81 6.15 -7.66 4.18
C PHE A 81 7.67 -7.51 4.35
N PRO A 82 8.12 -6.94 5.47
CA PRO A 82 9.50 -7.09 5.89
C PRO A 82 9.86 -8.58 5.97
N ASN A 83 11.05 -8.96 5.49
CA ASN A 83 11.45 -10.36 5.37
C ASN A 83 11.22 -11.17 6.67
N LYS A 84 11.54 -10.57 7.82
CA LYS A 84 11.30 -11.19 9.14
C LYS A 84 9.83 -11.57 9.38
N ILE A 85 8.89 -10.72 8.96
CA ILE A 85 7.45 -10.99 9.10
C ILE A 85 7.01 -12.04 8.08
N TYR A 86 7.51 -11.95 6.84
CA TYR A 86 7.22 -12.95 5.82
C TYR A 86 7.62 -14.36 6.25
N GLU A 87 8.82 -14.56 6.78
CA GLU A 87 9.28 -15.89 7.25
C GLU A 87 8.38 -16.46 8.36
N ILE A 88 7.93 -15.62 9.31
CA ILE A 88 6.99 -16.03 10.36
C ILE A 88 5.63 -16.44 9.76
N CYS A 89 5.13 -15.67 8.80
CA CYS A 89 3.88 -15.97 8.11
C CYS A 89 4.01 -17.26 7.28
N LYS A 90 5.10 -17.43 6.55
CA LYS A 90 5.40 -18.61 5.74
C LYS A 90 5.37 -19.89 6.58
N GLU A 91 6.04 -19.89 7.73
CA GLU A 91 6.06 -21.02 8.66
C GLU A 91 4.66 -21.33 9.22
N LYS A 92 3.93 -20.30 9.68
CA LYS A 92 2.65 -20.49 10.37
C LYS A 92 1.47 -20.77 9.45
N LEU A 93 1.48 -20.22 8.25
CA LEU A 93 0.39 -20.34 7.27
C LEU A 93 0.60 -21.50 6.30
N GLY A 94 1.72 -22.22 6.41
CA GLY A 94 2.00 -23.39 5.58
C GLY A 94 2.23 -23.05 4.11
N TRP A 95 2.79 -21.88 3.81
CA TRP A 95 3.25 -21.53 2.45
C TRP A 95 4.58 -22.22 2.10
N LEU A 96 4.77 -23.44 2.61
CA LEU A 96 5.88 -24.29 2.25
C LEU A 96 5.52 -24.94 0.92
N ASP A 97 6.39 -24.78 -0.07
CA ASP A 97 6.31 -25.54 -1.32
C ASP A 97 6.32 -27.05 -1.01
N ASP A 98 5.48 -27.83 -1.69
CA ASP A 98 5.66 -29.28 -1.84
C ASP A 98 6.90 -29.58 -2.71
#